data_AF-A0A958Z5G2-F1
#
_entry.id   AF-A0A958Z5G2-F1
#
_cell.length_a   1.000
_cell.length_b   1.000
_cell.length_c   1.000
_cell.angle_alpha   90.00
_cell.angle_beta   90.00
_cell.angle_gamma   90.00
#
_symmetry.space_group_name_H-M   'P 1'
#
loop_
_entity.id
_entity.type
_entity.pdbx_description
1 polymer ?
#
loop_
_entity_poly.entity_id
_entity_poly.type
_entity_poly.pdbx_seq_one_letter_code
_entity_poly.pdbx_strand_id
1 'polypeptide(L)'
;LYGTDILKMKPEEERAFVGTYRKLGLLKGDGKLMVLGDQKVSNFYQWNRESNELTPLKENKTFLNEIISNYQTADYLFSNGGLKLNSLGLAD
;
A
#
# COMPACT_ATOMS: atom_id res chain seq x y z
N LEU A 1 4.32 4.27 14.24
CA LEU A 1 4.98 3.57 13.10
C LEU A 1 3.92 3.12 12.11
N TYR A 2 4.26 3.08 10.81
CA TYR A 2 3.28 2.87 9.73
C TYR A 2 3.06 1.40 9.34
N GLY A 3 3.96 0.51 9.77
CA GLY A 3 3.85 -0.94 9.57
C GLY A 3 2.89 -1.61 10.56
N THR A 4 2.46 -2.83 10.24
CA THR A 4 1.63 -3.67 11.09
C THR A 4 2.40 -4.93 11.50
N ASP A 5 2.14 -5.44 12.70
CA ASP A 5 2.69 -6.72 13.17
C ASP A 5 2.10 -7.88 12.36
N ILE A 6 2.93 -8.54 11.56
CA ILE A 6 2.52 -9.62 10.65
C ILE A 6 1.97 -10.84 11.41
N LEU A 7 2.38 -11.05 12.66
CA LEU A 7 1.93 -12.19 13.47
C LEU A 7 0.50 -12.00 13.98
N LYS A 8 -0.02 -10.77 13.89
CA LYS A 8 -1.38 -10.40 14.34
C LYS A 8 -2.31 -10.06 13.19
N MET A 9 -1.83 -10.09 11.95
CA MET A 9 -2.64 -9.77 10.77
C MET A 9 -3.62 -10.89 10.45
N LYS A 10 -4.82 -10.49 10.04
CA LYS A 10 -5.85 -11.37 9.49
C LYS A 10 -5.76 -11.44 7.96
N PRO A 11 -6.30 -12.49 7.31
CA PRO A 11 -6.28 -12.61 5.86
C PRO A 11 -6.85 -11.39 5.11
N GLU A 12 -7.91 -10.76 5.63
CA GLU A 12 -8.51 -9.56 5.05
C GLU A 12 -7.63 -8.29 5.15
N GLU A 13 -6.61 -8.32 6.01
CA GLU A 13 -5.66 -7.22 6.22
C GLU A 13 -4.41 -7.36 5.33
N GLU A 14 -4.24 -8.51 4.68
CA GLU A 14 -3.13 -8.82 3.79
C GLU A 14 -2.99 -7.75 2.71
N ARG A 15 -1.81 -7.14 2.69
CA ARG A 15 -1.45 -6.13 1.72
C ARG A 15 0.05 -6.03 1.56
N ALA A 16 0.48 -5.56 0.39
CA ALA A 16 1.85 -5.14 0.15
C ALA A 16 1.85 -3.75 -0.49
N PHE A 17 2.66 -2.86 0.06
CA PHE A 17 3.01 -1.58 -0.57
C PHE A 17 4.30 -1.77 -1.36
N VAL A 18 4.28 -1.43 -2.65
CA VAL A 18 5.42 -1.63 -3.56
C VAL A 18 5.72 -0.31 -4.24
N GLY A 19 6.95 0.17 -4.16
CA GLY A 19 7.33 1.47 -4.71
C GLY A 19 8.59 1.39 -5.56
N THR A 20 8.60 2.14 -6.65
CA THR A 20 9.81 2.55 -7.38
C THR A 20 9.91 4.08 -7.33
N TYR A 21 10.96 4.65 -7.92
CA TYR A 21 11.11 6.11 -8.00
C TYR A 21 9.98 6.82 -8.78
N ARG A 22 9.17 6.12 -9.59
CA ARG A 22 8.05 6.71 -10.38
C ARG A 22 6.68 6.11 -10.14
N LYS A 23 6.62 4.93 -9.52
CA LYS A 23 5.38 4.16 -9.41
C LYS A 23 5.17 3.69 -7.99
N LEU A 24 3.93 3.78 -7.54
CA LEU A 24 3.50 3.36 -6.21
C LEU A 24 2.37 2.34 -6.36
N GLY A 25 2.45 1.24 -5.64
CA GLY A 25 1.58 0.08 -5.79
C GLY A 25 1.01 -0.38 -4.47
N LEU A 26 -0.28 -0.74 -4.47
CA LEU A 26 -0.95 -1.41 -3.36
C LEU A 26 -1.55 -2.71 -3.89
N LEU A 27 -1.00 -3.82 -3.43
CA LEU A 27 -1.51 -5.17 -3.65
C LEU A 27 -2.30 -5.62 -2.42
N LYS A 28 -3.50 -6.17 -2.61
CA LYS A 28 -4.32 -6.80 -1.55
C LYS A 28 -4.20 -8.32 -1.62
N GLY A 29 -4.50 -9.00 -0.52
CA GLY A 29 -4.43 -10.47 -0.41
C GLY A 29 -5.25 -11.21 -1.47
N ASP A 30 -6.34 -10.61 -1.95
CA ASP A 30 -7.19 -11.14 -3.04
C ASP A 30 -6.63 -10.91 -4.46
N GLY A 31 -5.39 -10.43 -4.57
CA GLY A 31 -4.70 -10.22 -5.83
C GLY A 31 -5.06 -8.92 -6.55
N LYS A 32 -5.93 -8.06 -5.98
CA LYS A 32 -6.20 -6.75 -6.57
C LYS A 32 -4.97 -5.84 -6.38
N LEU A 33 -4.46 -5.31 -7.48
CA LEU A 33 -3.31 -4.43 -7.52
C LEU A 33 -3.70 -3.09 -8.16
N MET A 34 -3.45 -2.00 -7.44
CA MET A 34 -3.48 -0.66 -8.03
C MET A 34 -2.08 -0.06 -8.11
N VAL A 35 -1.75 0.54 -9.26
CA VAL A 35 -0.47 1.20 -9.51
C VAL A 35 -0.71 2.65 -9.91
N LEU A 36 -0.22 3.57 -9.09
CA LEU A 36 -0.12 5.00 -9.40
C LEU A 36 1.15 5.25 -10.20
N GLY A 37 1.04 6.07 -11.24
CA GLY A 37 2.14 6.57 -12.04
C GLY A 37 2.25 8.09 -11.96
N ASP A 38 3.06 8.65 -12.86
CA ASP A 38 3.13 10.09 -13.06
C ASP A 38 1.87 10.63 -13.74
N GLN A 39 1.74 11.96 -13.78
CA GLN A 39 0.67 12.66 -14.51
C GLN A 39 -0.76 12.19 -14.16
N LYS A 40 -1.00 11.80 -12.90
CA LYS A 40 -2.30 11.31 -12.38
C LYS A 40 -2.80 10.03 -13.07
N VAL A 41 -1.88 9.22 -13.60
CA VAL A 41 -2.22 7.90 -14.14
C VAL A 41 -2.41 6.89 -13.02
N SER A 42 -3.50 6.13 -13.07
CA SER A 42 -3.73 4.96 -12.23
C SER A 42 -4.13 3.76 -13.07
N ASN A 43 -3.49 2.62 -12.82
CA ASN A 43 -3.86 1.36 -13.45
C ASN A 43 -4.30 0.35 -12.40
N PHE A 44 -5.34 -0.41 -12.71
CA PHE A 44 -5.90 -1.40 -11.81
C PHE A 44 -5.85 -2.79 -12.45
N TYR A 45 -5.45 -3.79 -11.68
CA TYR A 45 -5.18 -5.13 -12.18
C TYR A 45 -5.69 -6.20 -11.21
N GLN A 46 -6.03 -7.36 -11.77
CA GLN A 46 -6.04 -8.64 -11.07
C GLN A 46 -4.68 -9.30 -11.29
N TRP A 47 -3.95 -9.56 -10.21
CA TRP A 47 -2.74 -10.36 -10.23
C TRP A 47 -3.10 -11.83 -10.06
N ASN A 48 -2.56 -12.68 -10.94
CA ASN A 48 -2.56 -14.12 -10.78
C ASN A 48 -1.24 -14.55 -10.10
N ARG A 49 -1.34 -15.13 -8.90
CA ARG A 49 -0.15 -15.54 -8.13
C ARG A 49 0.61 -16.71 -8.77
N GLU A 50 -0.08 -17.60 -9.48
CA GLU A 50 0.51 -18.80 -10.07
C GLU A 50 1.23 -18.48 -11.38
N SER A 51 0.59 -17.71 -12.28
CA SER A 51 1.18 -17.34 -13.57
C SER A 51 2.00 -16.04 -13.53
N ASN A 52 1.88 -15.26 -12.44
CA ASN A 52 2.45 -13.92 -12.28
C ASN A 52 1.95 -12.89 -13.32
N GLU A 53 0.81 -13.16 -13.95
CA GLU A 53 0.22 -12.25 -14.94
C GLU A 53 -0.62 -11.15 -14.27
N LEU A 54 -0.72 -10.02 -14.96
CA LEU A 54 -1.57 -8.89 -14.58
C LEU A 54 -2.66 -8.69 -15.63
N THR A 55 -3.91 -8.93 -15.22
CA THR A 55 -5.08 -8.70 -16.09
C THR A 55 -5.68 -7.33 -15.76
N PRO A 56 -5.81 -6.41 -16.72
CA PRO A 56 -6.40 -5.09 -16.47
C PRO A 56 -7.85 -5.20 -15.97
N LEU A 57 -8.18 -4.37 -14.99
CA LEU A 57 -9.52 -4.20 -14.45
C LEU A 57 -10.01 -2.78 -14.70
N LYS A 58 -11.34 -2.61 -14.72
CA LYS A 58 -11.95 -1.28 -14.70
C LYS A 58 -11.63 -0.57 -13.39
N GLU A 59 -11.33 0.72 -13.47
CA GLU A 59 -11.01 1.55 -12.30
C GLU A 59 -11.99 1.36 -11.14
N ASN A 60 -11.43 1.24 -9.94
CA ASN A 60 -12.16 1.22 -8.68
C ASN A 60 -11.80 2.47 -7.86
N LYS A 61 -12.72 3.43 -7.80
CA LYS A 61 -12.50 4.72 -7.11
C LYS A 61 -12.23 4.57 -5.62
N THR A 62 -12.86 3.60 -4.95
CA THR A 62 -12.63 3.35 -3.52
C THR A 62 -11.20 2.88 -3.29
N PHE A 63 -10.74 1.92 -4.10
CA PHE A 63 -9.35 1.44 -4.03
C PHE A 63 -8.37 2.57 -4.38
N LEU A 64 -8.68 3.38 -5.40
CA LEU A 64 -7.87 4.54 -5.78
C LEU A 64 -7.69 5.53 -4.63
N ASN A 65 -8.78 5.85 -3.93
CA ASN A 65 -8.69 6.71 -2.77
C ASN A 65 -7.93 6.04 -1.61
N GLU A 66 -8.07 4.72 -1.41
CA GLU A 66 -7.32 3.97 -0.39
C GLU A 66 -5.81 4.07 -0.62
N ILE A 67 -5.31 3.78 -1.82
CA ILE A 67 -3.88 3.86 -2.12
C ILE A 67 -3.34 5.29 -2.02
N ILE A 68 -4.06 6.28 -2.55
CA ILE A 68 -3.67 7.70 -2.46
C ILE A 68 -3.59 8.12 -0.99
N SER A 69 -4.60 7.79 -0.20
CA SER A 69 -4.66 8.13 1.22
C SER A 69 -3.48 7.52 1.97
N ASN A 70 -3.16 6.24 1.72
CA ASN A 70 -2.04 5.56 2.38
C ASN A 70 -0.69 6.25 2.13
N TYR A 71 -0.40 6.66 0.90
CA TYR A 71 0.87 7.32 0.60
C TYR A 71 0.90 8.77 1.10
N GLN A 72 -0.21 9.51 1.00
CA GLN A 72 -0.29 10.88 1.50
C GLN A 72 -0.18 10.96 3.02
N THR A 73 -0.83 10.06 3.76
CA THR A 73 -0.71 10.04 5.23
C THR A 73 0.67 9.56 5.67
N ALA A 74 1.29 8.60 4.96
CA ALA A 74 2.67 8.19 5.22
C ALA A 74 3.65 9.37 5.05
N ASP A 75 3.55 10.11 3.95
CA ASP A 75 4.37 11.31 3.69
C ASP A 75 4.13 12.39 4.74
N TYR A 76 2.85 12.67 5.06
CA TYR A 76 2.50 13.64 6.08
C TYR A 76 3.10 13.28 7.44
N LEU A 77 2.92 12.04 7.90
CA LEU A 77 3.45 11.58 9.18
C LEU A 77 4.99 11.61 9.20
N PHE A 78 5.64 11.30 8.08
CA PHE A 78 7.09 11.41 7.97
C PHE A 78 7.56 12.87 8.07
N SER A 79 7.03 13.73 7.20
CA SER A 79 7.40 15.13 7.07
C SER A 79 7.14 15.94 8.34
N ASN A 80 6.12 15.55 9.13
CA ASN A 80 5.76 16.21 10.39
C ASN A 80 6.29 15.48 11.64
N GLY A 81 7.20 14.51 11.48
CA GLY A 81 7.84 13.81 12.61
C GLY A 81 6.93 12.85 13.38
N GLY A 82 5.73 12.56 12.90
CA GLY A 82 4.79 11.59 13.49
C GLY A 82 5.23 10.12 13.37
N LEU A 83 6.29 9.84 12.60
CA LEU A 83 6.91 8.51 12.54
C LEU A 83 8.14 8.34 13.45
N LYS A 84 8.52 9.37 14.22
CA LYS A 84 9.65 9.28 15.15
C LYS A 84 9.33 8.32 16.30
N LEU A 85 10.29 7.46 16.62
CA LEU A 85 10.25 6.64 17.83
C LEU A 85 10.72 7.50 19.01
N ASN A 86 9.81 7.80 19.93
CA ASN A 86 10.13 8.57 21.14
C ASN A 86 10.70 7.68 22.26
N SER A 87 10.47 6.36 22.19
CA SER A 87 11.12 5.33 23.00
C SER A 87 11.04 3.99 22.26
N LEU A 88 11.98 3.08 22.54
CA LEU A 88 12.04 1.76 21.90
C LEU A 88 10.96 0.79 22.40
N GLY A 89 10.08 1.20 23.32
CA GLY A 89 9.05 0.33 23.90
C GLY A 89 9.61 -0.94 24.57
N LEU A 90 10.92 -0.98 24.85
CA LEU A 90 11.53 -1.97 25.70
C LEU A 90 11.11 -1.61 27.12
N ALA A 91 10.19 -2.39 27.69
CA ALA A 91 9.82 -2.26 29.08
C ALA A 91 11.07 -2.46 29.96
N ASP A 92 11.19 -1.65 31.01
CA ASP A 92 12.08 -1.90 32.15
C ASP A 92 11.67 -3.20 32.89
#